data_AF-A0A0N0MCK8-F1
#
_entry.id   AF-A0A0N0MCK8-F1
#
_cell.length_a   1.000
_cell.length_b   1.000
_cell.length_c   1.000
_cell.angle_alpha   90.00
_cell.angle_beta   90.00
_cell.angle_gamma   90.00
#
_symmetry.space_group_name_H-M   'P 1'
#
loop_
_entity.id
_entity.type
_entity.pdbx_description
1 polymer ?
#
loop_
_entity_poly.entity_id
_entity_poly.type
_entity_poly.pdbx_seq_one_letter_code
_entity_poly.pdbx_strand_id
1 'polypeptide(L)'
;MTDLATDQTLATLLRIANALERIAPPARKAADLTLADAFVWHPAGSELAPVAKVNRVALSLLRGVDRVRDTLAENTERFAKGLPANNVLLWGARGMGKSSLVKSVHADTNRRLKGEGSQSGPLPLKLIEIHREDIESLPVLMGLLRPDAHRAIVFCDDLSFDGEDTSYKSLKAALDGGVEGRPGNVVFYATSNRRHLMPRDMMDNERSTAINPGEAIEEKVSLSDRFGLWLGFHKCSQDEYLAMIDGYVGHFGLAIAPETLRQEALEWATTRGSRSGRTAWQYIQDLAGRLGKPLEG
;
A
#
# COMPACT_ATOMS: atom_id res chain seq x y z
N MET A 1 -13.70 65.46 -4.95
CA MET A 1 -14.66 64.43 -4.50
C MET A 1 -14.48 63.09 -5.21
N THR A 2 -13.89 63.04 -6.41
CA THR A 2 -13.64 61.81 -7.17
C THR A 2 -12.53 60.93 -6.60
N ASP A 3 -11.45 61.50 -6.05
CA ASP A 3 -10.29 60.75 -5.53
C ASP A 3 -10.59 59.89 -4.29
N LEU A 4 -11.41 60.40 -3.36
CA LEU A 4 -11.76 59.68 -2.13
C LEU A 4 -12.60 58.41 -2.40
N ALA A 5 -13.45 58.45 -3.42
CA ALA A 5 -14.32 57.33 -3.78
C ALA A 5 -13.54 56.18 -4.46
N THR A 6 -12.50 56.52 -5.23
CA THR A 6 -11.58 55.55 -5.85
C THR A 6 -10.74 54.84 -4.79
N ASP A 7 -10.29 55.56 -3.77
CA ASP A 7 -9.49 55.01 -2.66
C ASP A 7 -10.30 54.04 -1.79
N GLN A 8 -11.55 54.39 -1.49
CA GLN A 8 -12.46 53.51 -0.73
C GLN A 8 -12.86 52.25 -1.51
N THR A 9 -12.98 52.37 -2.83
CA THR A 9 -13.20 51.23 -3.73
C THR A 9 -11.99 50.31 -3.75
N LEU A 10 -10.78 50.86 -3.88
CA LEU A 10 -9.53 50.10 -3.87
C LEU A 10 -9.34 49.37 -2.53
N ALA A 11 -9.57 50.03 -1.40
CA ALA A 11 -9.50 49.41 -0.07
C ALA A 11 -10.48 48.24 0.08
N THR A 12 -11.69 48.39 -0.48
CA THR A 12 -12.70 47.31 -0.46
C THR A 12 -12.28 46.13 -1.33
N LEU A 13 -11.75 46.40 -2.53
CA LEU A 13 -11.23 45.36 -3.43
C LEU A 13 -10.04 44.61 -2.83
N LEU A 14 -9.09 45.30 -2.19
CA LEU A 14 -7.96 44.68 -1.49
C LEU A 14 -8.42 43.83 -0.30
N ARG A 15 -9.43 44.28 0.46
CA ARG A 15 -10.00 43.48 1.56
C ARG A 15 -10.65 42.20 1.04
N ILE A 16 -11.36 42.27 -0.09
CA ILE A 16 -11.93 41.10 -0.75
C ILE A 16 -10.82 40.18 -1.26
N ALA A 17 -9.80 40.71 -1.94
CA ALA A 17 -8.65 39.94 -2.41
C ALA A 17 -7.95 39.21 -1.25
N ASN A 18 -7.66 39.90 -0.14
CA ASN A 18 -7.04 39.29 1.05
C ASN A 18 -7.95 38.22 1.70
N ALA A 19 -9.26 38.42 1.69
CA ALA A 19 -10.21 37.41 2.16
C ALA A 19 -10.23 36.20 1.22
N LEU A 20 -10.20 36.43 -0.09
CA LEU A 20 -10.11 35.37 -1.10
C LEU A 20 -8.77 34.64 -1.03
N GLU A 21 -7.65 35.30 -0.77
CA GLU A 21 -6.33 34.69 -0.58
C GLU A 21 -6.26 33.81 0.68
N ARG A 22 -6.93 34.20 1.78
CA ARG A 22 -7.07 33.32 2.97
C ARG A 22 -7.95 32.10 2.73
N ILE A 23 -8.90 32.20 1.80
CA ILE A 23 -9.82 31.12 1.44
C ILE A 23 -9.23 30.25 0.32
N ALA A 24 -8.36 30.84 -0.50
CA ALA A 24 -7.69 30.15 -1.59
C ALA A 24 -6.83 29.02 -1.00
N PRO A 25 -6.99 27.78 -1.50
CA PRO A 25 -6.08 26.71 -1.14
C PRO A 25 -4.65 27.16 -1.44
N PRO A 26 -3.66 26.82 -0.58
CA PRO A 26 -2.27 27.12 -0.87
C PRO A 26 -1.89 26.59 -2.26
N ALA A 27 -1.07 27.36 -2.99
CA ALA A 27 -0.60 26.96 -4.31
C ALA A 27 -0.03 25.54 -4.26
N ARG A 28 -0.52 24.67 -5.14
CA ARG A 28 -0.13 23.25 -5.18
C ARG A 28 1.39 23.18 -5.34
N LYS A 29 2.09 22.63 -4.34
CA LYS A 29 3.50 22.28 -4.50
C LYS A 29 3.60 21.19 -5.57
N ALA A 30 4.51 21.36 -6.51
CA ALA A 30 4.85 20.28 -7.43
C ALA A 30 5.33 19.09 -6.59
N ALA A 31 4.82 17.89 -6.90
CA ALA A 31 5.29 16.67 -6.26
C ALA A 31 6.76 16.45 -6.61
N ASP A 32 7.63 16.52 -5.62
CA ASP A 32 9.04 16.21 -5.76
C ASP A 32 9.29 14.79 -5.27
N LEU A 33 9.29 13.83 -6.20
CA LEU A 33 9.56 12.43 -5.90
C LEU A 33 11.02 12.17 -5.52
N THR A 34 11.92 13.16 -5.60
CA THR A 34 13.32 13.01 -5.18
C THR A 34 13.49 13.05 -3.66
N LEU A 35 12.52 13.59 -2.92
CA LEU A 35 12.61 13.83 -1.47
C LEU A 35 12.68 12.54 -0.63
N ALA A 36 12.09 11.45 -1.11
CA ALA A 36 12.05 10.18 -0.38
C ALA A 36 11.87 8.99 -1.34
N ASP A 37 12.05 7.78 -0.80
CA ASP A 37 11.72 6.53 -1.50
C ASP A 37 10.23 6.14 -1.32
N ALA A 38 9.55 6.73 -0.34
CA ALA A 38 8.14 6.45 -0.04
C ALA A 38 7.35 7.71 0.32
N PHE A 39 6.05 7.71 0.01
CA PHE A 39 5.14 8.84 0.20
C PHE A 39 3.76 8.37 0.63
N VAL A 40 2.99 9.27 1.25
CA VAL A 40 1.54 9.13 1.47
C VAL A 40 0.82 10.16 0.60
N TRP A 41 -0.23 9.74 -0.10
CA TRP A 41 -1.06 10.62 -0.91
C TRP A 41 -2.13 11.32 -0.06
N HIS A 42 -2.23 12.64 -0.19
CA HIS A 42 -3.26 13.45 0.43
C HIS A 42 -4.07 14.21 -0.64
N PRO A 43 -5.30 13.76 -0.98
CA PRO A 43 -6.04 14.31 -2.12
C PRO A 43 -6.47 15.76 -1.94
N ALA A 44 -6.80 16.18 -0.71
CA ALA A 44 -7.26 17.53 -0.42
C ALA A 44 -6.27 18.62 -0.88
N GLY A 45 -4.96 18.33 -0.76
CA GLY A 45 -3.88 19.21 -1.25
C GLY A 45 -3.27 18.79 -2.58
N SER A 46 -3.68 17.63 -3.13
CA SER A 46 -2.94 16.93 -4.19
C SER A 46 -1.46 16.75 -3.84
N GLU A 47 -1.19 16.37 -2.60
CA GLU A 47 0.15 16.35 -2.01
C GLU A 47 0.69 14.91 -1.87
N LEU A 48 1.98 14.74 -2.16
CA LEU A 48 2.75 13.54 -1.80
C LEU A 48 3.64 13.85 -0.59
N ALA A 49 3.20 13.44 0.59
CA ALA A 49 3.94 13.65 1.83
C ALA A 49 5.07 12.62 1.96
N PRO A 50 6.35 13.03 2.05
CA PRO A 50 7.47 12.09 2.12
C PRO A 50 7.51 11.32 3.45
N VAL A 51 7.78 10.02 3.37
CA VAL A 51 7.93 9.13 4.53
C VAL A 51 9.41 8.83 4.75
N ALA A 52 9.99 9.46 5.77
CA ALA A 52 11.43 9.32 6.08
C ALA A 52 11.81 7.89 6.52
N LYS A 53 10.96 7.24 7.33
CA LYS A 53 11.17 5.87 7.81
C LYS A 53 9.93 5.02 7.54
N VAL A 54 10.01 4.17 6.52
CA VAL A 54 8.95 3.18 6.22
C VAL A 54 8.98 2.09 7.27
N ASN A 55 7.85 1.85 7.94
CA ASN A 55 7.69 0.72 8.83
C ASN A 55 7.63 -0.58 8.02
N ARG A 56 8.71 -1.36 8.04
CA ARG A 56 8.88 -2.61 7.28
C ARG A 56 9.55 -3.67 8.13
N VAL A 57 9.26 -4.93 7.83
CA VAL A 57 9.93 -6.09 8.42
C VAL A 57 11.04 -6.53 7.48
N ALA A 58 12.21 -6.95 7.97
CA ALA A 58 13.25 -7.45 7.06
C ALA A 58 12.71 -8.63 6.23
N LEU A 59 13.02 -8.66 4.93
CA LEU A 59 12.50 -9.67 4.00
C LEU A 59 12.82 -11.11 4.47
N SER A 60 13.96 -11.30 5.12
CA SER A 60 14.43 -12.56 5.72
C SER A 60 13.57 -13.07 6.88
N LEU A 61 12.79 -12.19 7.52
CA LEU A 61 11.92 -12.53 8.65
C LEU A 61 10.51 -12.96 8.18
N LEU A 62 10.18 -12.75 6.91
CA LEU A 62 8.91 -13.20 6.33
C LEU A 62 9.03 -14.67 5.92
N ARG A 63 8.71 -15.57 6.86
CA ARG A 63 8.70 -17.03 6.66
C ARG A 63 7.34 -17.54 6.17
N GLY A 64 7.33 -18.66 5.45
CA GLY A 64 6.10 -19.31 4.96
C GLY A 64 5.44 -18.62 3.77
N VAL A 65 6.10 -17.61 3.19
CA VAL A 65 5.61 -16.84 2.04
C VAL A 65 6.63 -16.78 0.91
N ASP A 66 7.61 -17.70 0.89
CA ASP A 66 8.77 -17.67 -0.02
C ASP A 66 8.36 -17.58 -1.49
N ARG A 67 7.45 -18.44 -1.96
CA ARG A 67 6.98 -18.41 -3.36
C ARG A 67 6.29 -17.09 -3.72
N VAL A 68 5.47 -16.57 -2.80
CA VAL A 68 4.75 -15.30 -2.98
C VAL A 68 5.73 -14.12 -3.00
N ARG A 69 6.70 -14.13 -2.08
CA ARG A 69 7.81 -13.17 -2.02
C ARG A 69 8.58 -13.15 -3.33
N ASP A 70 9.03 -14.31 -3.81
CA ASP A 70 9.90 -14.39 -4.98
C ASP A 70 9.17 -13.92 -6.24
N THR A 71 7.89 -14.32 -6.40
CA THR A 71 7.04 -13.86 -7.51
C THR A 71 6.84 -12.34 -7.47
N LEU A 72 6.55 -11.78 -6.29
CA LEU A 72 6.37 -10.34 -6.13
C LEU A 72 7.67 -9.56 -6.40
N ALA A 73 8.79 -10.07 -5.90
CA ALA A 73 10.11 -9.47 -6.10
C ALA A 73 10.48 -9.44 -7.58
N GLU A 74 10.31 -10.55 -8.30
CA GLU A 74 10.60 -10.61 -9.74
C GLU A 74 9.73 -9.65 -10.56
N ASN A 75 8.43 -9.52 -10.23
CA ASN A 75 7.54 -8.56 -10.87
C ASN A 75 7.95 -7.11 -10.57
N THR A 76 8.30 -6.82 -9.31
CA THR A 76 8.72 -5.49 -8.87
C THR A 76 10.04 -5.07 -9.50
N GLU A 77 11.00 -5.99 -9.60
CA GLU A 77 12.31 -5.74 -10.20
C GLU A 77 12.19 -5.47 -11.71
N ARG A 78 11.39 -6.26 -12.43
CA ARG A 78 11.06 -6.01 -13.84
C ARG A 78 10.48 -4.62 -14.02
N PHE A 79 9.48 -4.26 -13.21
CA PHE A 79 8.87 -2.94 -13.28
C PHE A 79 9.91 -1.83 -13.07
N ALA A 80 10.73 -1.94 -12.03
CA ALA A 80 11.72 -0.92 -11.70
C ALA A 80 12.79 -0.74 -12.80
N LYS A 81 13.14 -1.82 -13.50
CA LYS A 81 14.03 -1.82 -14.68
C LYS A 81 13.33 -1.34 -15.97
N GLY A 82 12.05 -0.98 -15.89
CA GLY A 82 11.24 -0.50 -17.00
C GLY A 82 10.71 -1.55 -17.96
N LEU A 83 10.70 -2.80 -17.52
CA LEU A 83 10.07 -3.91 -18.21
C LEU A 83 8.58 -4.02 -17.83
N PRO A 84 7.76 -4.71 -18.65
CA PRO A 84 6.37 -4.98 -18.31
C PRO A 84 6.21 -5.70 -16.98
N ALA A 85 5.21 -5.28 -16.21
CA ALA A 85 4.86 -5.85 -14.92
C ALA A 85 3.36 -5.75 -14.67
N ASN A 86 2.85 -6.65 -13.84
CA ASN A 86 1.44 -6.75 -13.52
C ASN A 86 1.09 -5.94 -12.27
N ASN A 87 -0.14 -5.43 -12.23
CA ASN A 87 -0.78 -5.02 -10.98
C ASN A 87 -0.93 -6.24 -10.06
N VAL A 88 -0.78 -6.03 -8.75
CA VAL A 88 -0.71 -7.11 -7.77
C VAL A 88 -1.83 -6.99 -6.74
N LEU A 89 -2.57 -8.07 -6.52
CA LEU A 89 -3.48 -8.21 -5.40
C LEU A 89 -2.99 -9.32 -4.46
N LEU A 90 -2.57 -8.93 -3.25
CA LEU A 90 -2.20 -9.84 -2.17
C LEU A 90 -3.43 -10.08 -1.30
N TRP A 91 -3.97 -11.29 -1.27
CA TRP A 91 -5.22 -11.58 -0.57
C TRP A 91 -5.07 -12.68 0.48
N GLY A 92 -6.00 -12.76 1.42
CA GLY A 92 -6.10 -13.87 2.36
C GLY A 92 -5.86 -13.47 3.80
N ALA A 93 -5.29 -14.38 4.60
CA ALA A 93 -5.34 -14.31 6.05
C ALA A 93 -4.78 -12.99 6.63
N ARG A 94 -5.48 -12.46 7.65
CA ARG A 94 -5.07 -11.28 8.41
C ARG A 94 -3.78 -11.56 9.17
N GLY A 95 -2.89 -10.58 9.24
CA GLY A 95 -1.66 -10.69 10.06
C GLY A 95 -0.54 -11.54 9.47
N MET A 96 -0.65 -12.03 8.23
CA MET A 96 0.40 -12.83 7.55
C MET A 96 1.45 -12.00 6.80
N GLY A 97 1.48 -10.68 7.02
CA GLY A 97 2.54 -9.82 6.47
C GLY A 97 2.35 -9.41 5.01
N LYS A 98 1.12 -9.35 4.47
CA LYS A 98 0.83 -8.87 3.10
C LYS A 98 1.41 -7.46 2.85
N SER A 99 1.05 -6.50 3.70
CA SER A 99 1.53 -5.11 3.65
C SER A 99 3.04 -5.02 3.88
N SER A 100 3.54 -5.78 4.88
CA SER A 100 4.97 -5.89 5.16
C SER A 100 5.74 -6.37 3.94
N LEU A 101 5.25 -7.41 3.24
CA LEU A 101 5.92 -7.97 2.09
C LEU A 101 6.09 -6.94 0.96
N VAL A 102 5.05 -6.16 0.65
CA VAL A 102 5.15 -5.09 -0.37
C VAL A 102 6.24 -4.08 0.02
N LYS A 103 6.22 -3.59 1.26
CA LYS A 103 7.19 -2.61 1.78
C LYS A 103 8.62 -3.17 1.77
N SER A 104 8.79 -4.44 2.10
CA SER A 104 10.09 -5.12 2.14
C SER A 104 10.63 -5.42 0.75
N VAL A 105 9.78 -5.83 -0.20
CA VAL A 105 10.18 -6.06 -1.60
C VAL A 105 10.57 -4.75 -2.28
N HIS A 106 9.82 -3.67 -2.07
CA HIS A 106 10.17 -2.33 -2.55
C HIS A 106 11.55 -1.90 -2.04
N ALA A 107 11.77 -2.02 -0.73
CA ALA A 107 13.03 -1.72 -0.08
C ALA A 107 14.22 -2.53 -0.63
N ASP A 108 14.03 -3.83 -0.79
CA ASP A 108 15.04 -4.75 -1.31
C ASP A 108 15.36 -4.44 -2.78
N THR A 109 14.33 -4.15 -3.59
CA THR A 109 14.49 -3.73 -4.99
C THR A 109 15.36 -2.48 -5.06
N ASN A 110 15.04 -1.42 -4.31
CA ASN A 110 15.86 -0.20 -4.30
C ASN A 110 17.30 -0.44 -3.83
N ARG A 111 17.52 -1.38 -2.90
CA ARG A 111 18.87 -1.76 -2.48
C ARG A 111 19.64 -2.42 -3.63
N ARG A 112 19.01 -3.35 -4.35
CA ARG A 112 19.62 -4.03 -5.52
C ARG A 112 19.95 -3.04 -6.63
N LEU A 113 19.02 -2.12 -6.95
CA LEU A 113 19.25 -1.08 -7.95
C LEU A 113 20.45 -0.19 -7.62
N LYS A 114 20.62 0.19 -6.34
CA LYS A 114 21.80 0.96 -5.88
C LYS A 114 23.09 0.16 -5.98
N GLY A 115 23.04 -1.16 -5.75
CA GLY A 115 24.20 -2.06 -5.78
C GLY A 115 24.74 -2.35 -7.19
N GLU A 116 23.93 -2.16 -8.24
CA GLU A 116 24.32 -2.41 -9.64
C GLU A 116 25.28 -1.32 -10.22
N GLY A 117 25.72 -0.34 -9.41
CA GLY A 117 26.95 0.44 -9.65
C GLY A 117 26.96 1.41 -10.84
N SER A 118 25.87 1.53 -11.59
CA SER A 118 25.82 2.41 -12.75
C SER A 118 25.38 3.82 -12.36
N GLN A 119 26.21 4.82 -12.67
CA GLN A 119 25.86 6.25 -12.71
C GLN A 119 24.67 6.54 -13.65
N SER A 120 24.28 5.56 -14.48
CA SER A 120 23.15 5.61 -15.41
C SER A 120 22.11 4.50 -15.17
N GLY A 121 22.11 3.90 -13.97
CA GLY A 121 21.11 2.89 -13.57
C GLY A 121 19.70 3.46 -13.47
N PRO A 122 18.67 2.60 -13.41
CA PRO A 122 17.29 3.05 -13.25
C PRO A 122 17.13 3.87 -11.95
N LEU A 123 16.29 4.91 -12.00
CA LEU A 123 15.97 5.74 -10.85
C LEU A 123 15.36 4.90 -9.72
N PRO A 124 15.49 5.32 -8.44
CA PRO A 124 14.88 4.63 -7.32
C PRO A 124 13.36 4.45 -7.51
N LEU A 125 12.87 3.24 -7.29
CA LEU A 125 11.46 2.93 -7.31
C LEU A 125 10.77 3.65 -6.13
N LYS A 126 9.63 4.28 -6.39
CA LYS A 126 8.85 5.01 -5.38
C LYS A 126 7.70 4.15 -4.87
N LEU A 127 7.42 4.24 -3.57
CA LEU A 127 6.26 3.60 -2.95
C LEU A 127 5.29 4.67 -2.46
N ILE A 128 4.11 4.75 -3.05
CA ILE A 128 3.12 5.77 -2.72
C ILE A 128 1.92 5.07 -2.09
N GLU A 129 1.69 5.31 -0.80
CA GLU A 129 0.51 4.81 -0.11
C GLU A 129 -0.70 5.70 -0.43
N ILE A 130 -1.80 5.06 -0.84
CA ILE A 130 -3.11 5.69 -0.97
C ILE A 130 -4.08 4.98 -0.03
N HIS A 131 -4.85 5.77 0.73
CA HIS A 131 -5.88 5.22 1.59
C HIS A 131 -7.07 4.74 0.76
N ARG A 132 -7.77 3.74 1.28
CA ARG A 132 -8.94 3.13 0.63
C ARG A 132 -10.02 4.19 0.35
N GLU A 133 -10.21 5.12 1.28
CA GLU A 133 -11.17 6.21 1.20
C GLU A 133 -10.85 7.21 0.07
N ASP A 134 -9.59 7.26 -0.35
CA ASP A 134 -9.08 8.21 -1.34
C ASP A 134 -9.00 7.63 -2.75
N ILE A 135 -9.46 6.39 -2.98
CA ILE A 135 -9.37 5.69 -4.27
C ILE A 135 -10.03 6.48 -5.42
N GLU A 136 -11.06 7.29 -5.13
CA GLU A 136 -11.69 8.16 -6.13
C GLU A 136 -10.74 9.22 -6.69
N SER A 137 -9.70 9.58 -5.95
CA SER A 137 -8.68 10.55 -6.35
C SER A 137 -7.53 9.96 -7.18
N LEU A 138 -7.55 8.65 -7.45
CA LEU A 138 -6.53 7.98 -8.26
C LEU A 138 -6.24 8.68 -9.60
N PRO A 139 -7.22 9.13 -10.40
CA PRO A 139 -6.94 9.81 -11.66
C PRO A 139 -6.04 11.05 -11.49
N VAL A 140 -6.25 11.82 -10.42
CA VAL A 140 -5.44 13.00 -10.10
C VAL A 140 -3.99 12.60 -9.78
N LEU A 141 -3.81 11.57 -8.94
CA LEU A 141 -2.50 11.03 -8.62
C LEU A 141 -1.77 10.51 -9.87
N MET A 142 -2.48 9.79 -10.76
CA MET A 142 -1.91 9.29 -12.01
C MET A 142 -1.48 10.43 -12.94
N GLY A 143 -2.27 11.50 -13.04
CA GLY A 143 -1.91 12.70 -13.81
C GLY A 143 -0.64 13.37 -13.30
N LEU A 144 -0.47 13.41 -11.97
CA LEU A 144 0.71 13.96 -11.32
C LEU A 144 1.97 13.10 -11.50
N LEU A 145 1.82 11.77 -11.53
CA LEU A 145 2.96 10.84 -11.71
C LEU A 145 3.38 10.67 -13.17
N ARG A 146 2.47 10.84 -14.13
CA ARG A 146 2.72 10.60 -15.56
C ARG A 146 3.95 11.32 -16.15
N PRO A 147 4.20 12.61 -15.87
CA PRO A 147 5.36 13.30 -16.43
C PRO A 147 6.68 13.00 -15.69
N ASP A 148 6.66 12.31 -14.54
CA ASP A 148 7.86 12.04 -13.75
C ASP A 148 8.66 10.85 -14.32
N ALA A 149 9.99 10.95 -14.26
CA ALA A 149 10.89 9.91 -14.74
C ALA A 149 10.96 8.70 -13.79
N HIS A 150 10.66 8.89 -12.50
CA HIS A 150 10.61 7.81 -11.53
C HIS A 150 9.45 6.86 -11.82
N ARG A 151 9.69 5.60 -11.48
CA ARG A 151 8.64 4.59 -11.46
C ARG A 151 8.05 4.52 -10.06
N ALA A 152 6.74 4.33 -9.98
CA ALA A 152 6.02 4.30 -8.70
C ALA A 152 5.13 3.06 -8.57
N ILE A 153 5.20 2.42 -7.42
CA ILE A 153 4.14 1.53 -6.93
C ILE A 153 3.15 2.41 -6.19
N VAL A 154 1.90 2.47 -6.67
CA VAL A 154 0.79 2.99 -5.88
C VAL A 154 0.21 1.82 -5.08
N PHE A 155 0.24 1.94 -3.76
CA PHE A 155 -0.08 0.88 -2.82
C PHE A 155 -1.30 1.23 -1.98
N CYS A 156 -2.31 0.36 -1.98
CA CYS A 156 -3.48 0.45 -1.10
C CYS A 156 -3.50 -0.73 -0.13
N ASP A 157 -3.42 -0.46 1.18
CA ASP A 157 -3.53 -1.50 2.20
C ASP A 157 -5.01 -1.75 2.56
N ASP A 158 -5.35 -3.01 2.85
CA ASP A 158 -6.70 -3.47 3.21
C ASP A 158 -7.83 -2.95 2.29
N LEU A 159 -7.64 -3.11 0.99
CA LEU A 159 -8.63 -2.81 -0.03
C LEU A 159 -9.79 -3.81 0.04
N SER A 160 -10.98 -3.30 0.36
CA SER A 160 -12.25 -3.99 0.23
C SER A 160 -13.37 -2.97 0.04
N PHE A 161 -14.38 -3.34 -0.74
CA PHE A 161 -15.54 -2.49 -1.02
C PHE A 161 -16.79 -3.08 -0.38
N ASP A 162 -17.67 -2.18 0.09
CA ASP A 162 -18.98 -2.52 0.63
C ASP A 162 -20.10 -2.17 -0.36
N GLY A 163 -21.34 -2.48 0.02
CA GLY A 163 -22.59 -2.38 -0.77
C GLY A 163 -22.72 -1.13 -1.63
N GLU A 164 -22.45 0.00 -1.00
CA GLU A 164 -22.73 1.34 -1.52
C GLU A 164 -21.48 2.07 -1.98
N ASP A 165 -20.31 1.42 -1.91
CA ASP A 165 -19.05 2.06 -2.25
C ASP A 165 -18.94 2.20 -3.77
N THR A 166 -18.90 3.43 -4.28
CA THR A 166 -18.77 3.74 -5.72
C THR A 166 -17.32 3.85 -6.17
N SER A 167 -16.37 3.88 -5.25
CA SER A 167 -14.95 4.11 -5.53
C SER A 167 -14.30 3.00 -6.36
N TYR A 168 -14.89 1.80 -6.38
CA TYR A 168 -14.43 0.68 -7.23
C TYR A 168 -14.44 1.04 -8.72
N LYS A 169 -15.34 1.93 -9.17
CA LYS A 169 -15.40 2.39 -10.57
C LYS A 169 -14.16 3.19 -10.94
N SER A 170 -13.70 4.06 -10.04
CA SER A 170 -12.47 4.84 -10.21
C SER A 170 -11.24 3.93 -10.26
N LEU A 171 -11.19 2.92 -9.39
CA LEU A 171 -10.14 1.91 -9.44
C LEU A 171 -10.17 1.12 -10.76
N LYS A 172 -11.35 0.66 -11.18
CA LYS A 172 -11.52 -0.07 -12.45
C LYS A 172 -11.02 0.76 -13.63
N ALA A 173 -11.45 2.02 -13.73
CA ALA A 173 -11.02 2.92 -14.80
C ALA A 173 -9.49 3.14 -14.82
N ALA A 174 -8.86 3.23 -13.64
CA ALA A 174 -7.42 3.36 -13.52
C ALA A 174 -6.66 2.07 -13.93
N LEU A 175 -7.25 0.89 -13.72
CA LEU A 175 -6.65 -0.40 -14.09
C LEU A 175 -6.90 -0.79 -15.55
N ASP A 176 -8.11 -0.54 -16.06
CA ASP A 176 -8.56 -0.87 -17.43
C ASP A 176 -7.90 0.02 -18.49
N GLY A 177 -7.40 1.18 -18.05
CA GLY A 177 -6.82 2.17 -18.93
C GLY A 177 -7.88 2.84 -19.79
N GLY A 178 -8.68 3.72 -19.18
CA GLY A 178 -9.56 4.65 -19.92
C GLY A 178 -8.78 5.57 -20.89
N VAL A 179 -9.41 6.63 -21.42
CA VAL A 179 -8.80 7.50 -22.45
C VAL A 179 -7.39 8.00 -22.10
N GLU A 180 -7.12 8.31 -20.83
CA GLU A 180 -5.78 8.72 -20.37
C GLU A 180 -4.88 7.53 -19.98
N GLY A 181 -5.45 6.37 -19.67
CA GLY A 181 -4.73 5.15 -19.34
C GLY A 181 -3.97 5.20 -18.00
N ARG A 182 -3.54 4.03 -17.51
CA ARG A 182 -2.50 3.97 -16.47
C ARG A 182 -1.17 4.45 -17.06
N PRO A 183 -0.43 5.35 -16.38
CA PRO A 183 0.91 5.74 -16.81
C PRO A 183 1.86 4.54 -16.88
N GLY A 184 2.72 4.48 -17.90
CA GLY A 184 3.69 3.38 -18.06
C GLY A 184 4.75 3.29 -16.96
N ASN A 185 4.87 4.35 -16.13
CA ASN A 185 5.74 4.44 -14.96
C ASN A 185 5.00 4.17 -13.63
N VAL A 186 3.74 3.73 -13.64
CA VAL A 186 2.99 3.43 -12.41
C VAL A 186 2.46 2.00 -12.41
N VAL A 187 2.59 1.25 -11.31
CA VAL A 187 1.92 -0.05 -11.09
C VAL A 187 1.11 -0.02 -9.80
N PHE A 188 -0.03 -0.73 -9.77
CA PHE A 188 -0.93 -0.70 -8.61
C PHE A 188 -0.87 -2.01 -7.80
N TYR A 189 -0.53 -1.89 -6.52
CA TYR A 189 -0.47 -3.01 -5.57
C TYR A 189 -1.54 -2.82 -4.50
N ALA A 190 -2.27 -3.88 -4.17
CA ALA A 190 -3.27 -3.84 -3.10
C ALA A 190 -3.14 -5.06 -2.19
N THR A 191 -3.45 -4.88 -0.90
CA THR A 191 -3.74 -6.02 -0.02
C THR A 191 -5.23 -6.13 0.26
N SER A 192 -5.74 -7.34 0.46
CA SER A 192 -7.11 -7.56 0.91
C SER A 192 -7.18 -8.72 1.90
N ASN A 193 -8.12 -8.63 2.83
CA ASN A 193 -8.45 -9.75 3.72
C ASN A 193 -9.42 -10.74 3.10
N ARG A 194 -10.02 -10.38 1.96
CA ARG A 194 -10.91 -11.22 1.17
C ARG A 194 -10.22 -11.63 -0.12
N ARG A 195 -10.58 -12.80 -0.65
CA ARG A 195 -10.09 -13.26 -1.95
C ARG A 195 -10.58 -12.33 -3.06
N HIS A 196 -11.85 -11.95 -3.01
CA HIS A 196 -12.47 -10.99 -3.91
C HIS A 196 -12.65 -9.65 -3.21
N LEU A 197 -12.46 -8.55 -3.93
CA LEU A 197 -12.57 -7.20 -3.38
C LEU A 197 -14.02 -6.81 -3.01
N MET A 198 -15.01 -7.56 -3.52
CA MET A 198 -16.43 -7.37 -3.25
C MET A 198 -17.05 -8.64 -2.61
N PRO A 199 -17.97 -8.52 -1.64
CA PRO A 199 -18.70 -9.65 -1.06
C PRO A 199 -19.55 -10.41 -2.09
N ARG A 200 -19.69 -11.73 -1.90
CA ARG A 200 -20.54 -12.59 -2.76
C ARG A 200 -22.02 -12.23 -2.67
N ASP A 201 -22.53 -11.93 -1.47
CA ASP A 201 -23.95 -11.60 -1.28
C ASP A 201 -24.35 -10.31 -2.02
N MET A 202 -23.41 -9.38 -2.24
CA MET A 202 -23.65 -8.22 -3.11
C MET A 202 -23.69 -8.60 -4.60
N MET A 203 -22.84 -9.53 -5.02
CA MET A 203 -22.90 -10.08 -6.38
C MET A 203 -24.24 -10.79 -6.60
N ASP A 204 -24.80 -11.43 -5.56
CA ASP A 204 -26.07 -12.15 -5.61
C ASP A 204 -27.31 -11.24 -5.45
N ASN A 205 -27.26 -10.17 -4.65
CA ASN A 205 -28.39 -9.24 -4.47
C ASN A 205 -28.68 -8.41 -5.72
N GLU A 206 -27.65 -7.96 -6.44
CA GLU A 206 -27.85 -7.30 -7.75
C GLU A 206 -28.41 -8.26 -8.80
N ARG A 207 -28.24 -9.59 -8.67
CA ARG A 207 -28.93 -10.54 -9.57
C ARG A 207 -30.43 -10.39 -9.52
N SER A 208 -30.95 -9.99 -8.37
CA SER A 208 -32.38 -9.97 -8.09
C SER A 208 -33.03 -8.64 -8.49
N THR A 209 -32.23 -7.58 -8.67
CA THR A 209 -32.74 -6.21 -8.92
C THR A 209 -32.26 -5.59 -10.23
N ALA A 210 -31.20 -6.12 -10.86
CA ALA A 210 -30.69 -5.62 -12.14
C ALA A 210 -31.52 -6.13 -13.32
N ILE A 211 -31.77 -5.25 -14.30
CA ILE A 211 -32.45 -5.58 -15.55
C ILE A 211 -31.66 -6.64 -16.35
N ASN A 212 -30.31 -6.62 -16.25
CA ASN A 212 -29.39 -7.63 -16.78
C ASN A 212 -28.46 -8.18 -15.67
N PRO A 213 -28.87 -9.24 -14.95
CA PRO A 213 -28.13 -9.85 -13.83
C PRO A 213 -26.72 -10.36 -14.17
N GLY A 214 -26.50 -10.80 -15.41
CA GLY A 214 -25.22 -11.37 -15.86
C GLY A 214 -24.14 -10.31 -16.05
N GLU A 215 -24.48 -9.17 -16.65
CA GLU A 215 -23.55 -8.08 -16.96
C GLU A 215 -23.03 -7.40 -15.68
N ALA A 216 -23.89 -7.16 -14.68
CA ALA A 216 -23.50 -6.54 -13.41
C ALA A 216 -22.51 -7.41 -12.60
N ILE A 217 -22.62 -8.74 -12.69
CA ILE A 217 -21.69 -9.68 -12.04
C ILE A 217 -20.37 -9.73 -12.79
N GLU A 218 -20.39 -9.88 -14.11
CA GLU A 218 -19.17 -9.85 -14.93
C GLU A 218 -18.41 -8.55 -14.67
N GLU A 219 -19.12 -7.43 -14.52
CA GLU A 219 -18.52 -6.14 -14.24
C GLU A 219 -17.82 -6.07 -12.87
N LYS A 220 -18.34 -6.73 -11.84
CA LYS A 220 -17.76 -6.74 -10.48
C LYS A 220 -16.67 -7.79 -10.27
N VAL A 221 -16.79 -8.94 -10.92
CA VAL A 221 -15.71 -9.95 -10.97
C VAL A 221 -14.53 -9.39 -11.78
N SER A 222 -14.80 -8.61 -12.84
CA SER A 222 -13.77 -8.05 -13.72
C SER A 222 -12.70 -7.24 -12.99
N LEU A 223 -13.03 -6.56 -11.90
CA LEU A 223 -12.07 -5.72 -11.17
C LEU A 223 -10.92 -6.53 -10.56
N SER A 224 -11.23 -7.71 -10.01
CA SER A 224 -10.19 -8.57 -9.43
C SER A 224 -9.32 -9.19 -10.53
N ASP A 225 -9.90 -9.48 -11.70
CA ASP A 225 -9.18 -10.03 -12.86
C ASP A 225 -8.22 -9.02 -13.51
N ARG A 226 -8.33 -7.72 -13.20
CA ARG A 226 -7.37 -6.69 -13.64
C ARG A 226 -6.04 -6.71 -12.89
N PHE A 227 -5.96 -7.51 -11.83
CA PHE A 227 -4.71 -7.79 -11.14
C PHE A 227 -4.05 -9.02 -11.78
N GLY A 228 -3.15 -8.77 -12.72
CA GLY A 228 -2.43 -9.83 -13.43
C GLY A 228 -1.58 -10.74 -12.52
N LEU A 229 -1.29 -10.31 -11.29
CA LEU A 229 -0.75 -11.18 -10.24
C LEU A 229 -1.67 -11.22 -9.03
N TRP A 230 -2.17 -12.42 -8.73
CA TRP A 230 -3.08 -12.68 -7.63
C TRP A 230 -2.43 -13.64 -6.63
N LEU A 231 -1.94 -13.10 -5.52
CA LEU A 231 -1.06 -13.81 -4.59
C LEU A 231 -1.78 -14.12 -3.28
N GLY A 232 -2.00 -15.41 -3.02
CA GLY A 232 -2.75 -15.89 -1.86
C GLY A 232 -1.88 -16.08 -0.61
N PHE A 233 -2.37 -15.59 0.53
CA PHE A 233 -1.82 -15.80 1.87
C PHE A 233 -2.75 -16.69 2.68
N HIS A 234 -2.25 -17.86 3.04
CA HIS A 234 -3.02 -18.86 3.76
C HIS A 234 -2.87 -18.71 5.28
N LYS A 235 -3.72 -19.42 6.03
CA LYS A 235 -3.62 -19.46 7.49
C LYS A 235 -2.29 -20.13 7.86
N CYS A 236 -1.64 -19.56 8.87
CA CYS A 236 -0.41 -20.08 9.42
C CYS A 236 -0.63 -21.44 10.09
N SER A 237 0.17 -22.43 9.73
CA SER A 237 0.30 -23.67 10.49
C SER A 237 1.01 -23.41 11.83
N GLN A 238 0.97 -24.38 12.75
CA GLN A 238 1.72 -24.26 14.00
C GLN A 238 3.23 -24.22 13.75
N ASP A 239 3.72 -25.06 12.85
CA ASP A 239 5.15 -25.15 12.56
C ASP A 239 5.66 -23.89 11.85
N GLU A 240 4.86 -23.29 10.97
CA GLU A 240 5.15 -21.98 10.37
C GLU A 240 5.18 -20.87 11.43
N TYR A 241 4.27 -20.93 12.40
CA TYR A 241 4.22 -19.96 13.50
C TYR A 241 5.46 -20.06 14.38
N LEU A 242 5.87 -21.27 14.76
CA LEU A 242 7.08 -21.50 15.54
C LEU A 242 8.34 -21.13 14.74
N ALA A 243 8.40 -21.44 13.44
CA ALA A 243 9.50 -21.04 12.57
C ALA A 243 9.64 -19.50 12.46
N MET A 244 8.54 -18.76 12.48
CA MET A 244 8.58 -17.29 12.57
C MET A 244 9.17 -16.83 13.91
N ILE A 245 8.73 -17.43 15.02
CA ILE A 245 9.26 -17.12 16.36
C ILE A 245 10.76 -17.38 16.44
N ASP A 246 11.21 -18.56 16.01
CA ASP A 246 12.63 -18.92 15.98
C ASP A 246 13.43 -17.95 15.11
N GLY A 247 12.87 -17.54 13.97
CA GLY A 247 13.46 -16.54 13.09
C GLY A 247 13.67 -15.19 13.78
N TYR A 248 12.68 -14.71 14.53
CA TYR A 248 12.79 -13.46 15.29
C TYR A 248 13.78 -13.59 16.46
N VAL A 249 13.70 -14.67 17.24
CA VAL A 249 14.62 -14.91 18.37
C VAL A 249 16.06 -14.95 17.90
N GLY A 250 16.35 -15.66 16.81
CA GLY A 250 17.68 -15.71 16.22
C GLY A 250 18.14 -14.35 15.69
N HIS A 251 17.25 -13.60 15.04
CA HIS A 251 17.59 -12.29 14.47
C HIS A 251 17.93 -11.24 15.54
N PHE A 252 17.14 -11.18 16.63
CA PHE A 252 17.36 -10.23 17.73
C PHE A 252 18.26 -10.79 18.84
N GLY A 253 18.75 -12.02 18.69
CA GLY A 253 19.58 -12.72 19.67
C GLY A 253 18.92 -12.81 21.06
N LEU A 254 17.62 -13.10 21.12
CA LEU A 254 16.89 -13.20 22.39
C LEU A 254 17.32 -14.48 23.13
N ALA A 255 17.72 -14.34 24.40
CA ALA A 255 18.20 -15.47 25.20
C ALA A 255 17.01 -16.16 25.89
N ILE A 256 16.60 -17.32 25.37
CA ILE A 256 15.53 -18.15 25.93
C ILE A 256 15.78 -19.62 25.59
N ALA A 257 15.42 -20.52 26.51
CA ALA A 257 15.52 -21.96 26.27
C ALA A 257 14.50 -22.40 25.19
N PRO A 258 14.87 -23.25 24.21
CA PRO A 258 13.98 -23.64 23.10
C PRO A 258 12.64 -24.24 23.54
N GLU A 259 12.65 -25.05 24.59
CA GLU A 259 11.42 -25.67 25.11
C GLU A 259 10.48 -24.61 25.73
N THR A 260 11.02 -23.70 26.53
CA THR A 260 10.26 -22.58 27.11
C THR A 260 9.71 -21.67 26.02
N LEU A 261 10.53 -21.33 25.01
CA LEU A 261 10.12 -20.53 23.87
C LEU A 261 8.92 -21.15 23.15
N ARG A 262 8.99 -22.46 22.86
CA ARG A 262 7.92 -23.19 22.19
C ARG A 262 6.63 -23.16 23.02
N GLN A 263 6.72 -23.47 24.31
CA GLN A 263 5.56 -23.51 25.20
C GLN A 263 4.89 -22.14 25.32
N GLU A 264 5.66 -21.11 25.66
CA GLU A 264 5.15 -19.74 25.81
C GLU A 264 4.55 -19.20 24.49
N ALA A 265 5.21 -19.45 23.35
CA ALA A 265 4.72 -18.97 22.07
C ALA A 265 3.36 -19.60 21.70
N LEU A 266 3.18 -20.90 21.98
CA LEU A 266 1.92 -21.61 21.73
C LEU A 266 0.82 -21.17 22.69
N GLU A 267 1.15 -20.96 23.96
CA GLU A 267 0.23 -20.42 24.96
C GLU A 267 -0.24 -19.01 24.54
N TRP A 268 0.69 -18.15 24.13
CA TRP A 268 0.39 -16.80 23.64
C TRP A 268 -0.56 -16.83 22.43
N ALA A 269 -0.29 -17.68 21.44
CA ALA A 269 -1.14 -17.83 20.27
C ALA A 269 -2.55 -18.32 20.62
N THR A 270 -2.65 -19.22 21.59
CA THR A 270 -3.92 -19.77 22.08
C THR A 270 -4.74 -18.69 22.78
N THR A 271 -4.12 -17.92 23.68
CA THR A 271 -4.75 -16.78 24.38
C THR A 271 -5.23 -15.70 23.41
N ARG A 272 -4.50 -15.47 22.31
CA ARG A 272 -4.88 -14.52 21.24
C ARG A 272 -5.85 -15.10 20.22
N GLY A 273 -6.20 -16.38 20.32
CA GLY A 273 -7.11 -17.08 19.39
C GLY A 273 -6.62 -17.13 17.94
N SER A 274 -5.33 -16.90 17.67
CA SER A 274 -4.82 -16.83 16.30
C SER A 274 -3.32 -17.11 16.20
N ARG A 275 -2.93 -17.75 15.09
CA ARG A 275 -1.53 -17.93 14.68
C ARG A 275 -1.30 -17.07 13.45
N SER A 276 -0.45 -16.06 13.58
CA SER A 276 -0.12 -15.14 12.49
C SER A 276 1.23 -14.49 12.74
N GLY A 277 1.84 -13.92 11.70
CA GLY A 277 3.05 -13.11 11.83
C GLY A 277 2.86 -11.92 12.78
N ARG A 278 1.67 -11.31 12.80
CA ARG A 278 1.32 -10.27 13.78
C ARG A 278 1.33 -10.79 15.22
N THR A 279 0.72 -11.95 15.46
CA THR A 279 0.70 -12.57 16.80
C THR A 279 2.12 -12.93 17.25
N ALA A 280 2.91 -13.47 16.32
CA ALA A 280 4.32 -13.79 16.53
C ALA A 280 5.12 -12.53 16.93
N TRP A 281 4.98 -11.44 16.19
CA TRP A 281 5.64 -10.16 16.50
C TRP A 281 5.23 -9.59 17.86
N GLN A 282 3.96 -9.75 18.25
CA GLN A 282 3.49 -9.31 19.57
C GLN A 282 4.11 -10.13 20.71
N TYR A 283 4.24 -11.45 20.54
CA TYR A 283 4.96 -12.29 21.50
C TYR A 283 6.44 -11.92 21.59
N ILE A 284 7.09 -11.66 20.46
CA ILE A 284 8.51 -11.24 20.43
C ILE A 284 8.74 -9.91 21.13
N GLN A 285 7.83 -8.94 20.99
CA GLN A 285 7.87 -7.68 21.73
C GLN A 285 7.75 -7.89 23.24
N ASP A 286 6.81 -8.74 23.67
CA ASP A 286 6.66 -9.11 25.09
C ASP A 286 7.93 -9.77 25.63
N LEU A 287 8.43 -10.80 24.93
CA LEU A 287 9.63 -11.53 25.30
C LEU A 287 10.85 -10.61 25.39
N ALA A 288 11.06 -9.76 24.38
CA ALA A 288 12.17 -8.80 24.37
C ALA A 288 12.05 -7.78 25.52
N GLY A 289 10.84 -7.31 25.82
CA GLY A 289 10.55 -6.47 26.96
C GLY A 289 10.91 -7.13 28.29
N ARG A 290 10.50 -8.39 28.50
CA ARG A 290 10.87 -9.18 29.69
C ARG A 290 12.37 -9.41 29.82
N LEU A 291 13.08 -9.53 28.69
CA LEU A 291 14.53 -9.73 28.63
C LEU A 291 15.34 -8.42 28.66
N GLY A 292 14.67 -7.26 28.67
CA GLY A 292 15.34 -5.95 28.62
C GLY A 292 16.13 -5.71 27.32
N LYS A 293 15.76 -6.38 26.21
CA LYS A 293 16.44 -6.23 24.92
C LYS A 293 15.68 -5.27 23.99
N PRO A 294 16.34 -4.25 23.44
CA PRO A 294 15.73 -3.41 22.41
C PRO A 294 15.55 -4.19 21.10
N LEU A 295 14.41 -3.96 20.44
CA LEU A 295 14.10 -4.50 19.12
C LEU A 295 14.38 -3.42 18.06
N GLU A 296 15.66 -3.10 17.86
CA GLU A 296 16.08 -2.17 16.80
C GLU A 296 16.49 -2.93 15.52
N GLY A 297 15.93 -2.48 14.39
CA GLY A 297 16.21 -2.92 13.03
C GLY A 297 15.76 -1.86 12.02
#